data_AF-A0A7C6M2B3-F1
#
_entry.id   AF-A0A7C6M2B3-F1
#
_cell.length_a   1.000
_cell.length_b   1.000
_cell.length_c   1.000
_cell.angle_alpha   90.00
_cell.angle_beta   90.00
_cell.angle_gamma   90.00
#
_symmetry.space_group_name_H-M   'P 1'
#
loop_
_entity.id
_entity.type
_entity.pdbx_description
1 polymer ?
#
loop_
_entity_poly.entity_id
_entity_poly.type
_entity_poly.pdbx_seq_one_letter_code
_entity_poly.pdbx_strand_id
1 'polypeptide(L)'
;MNRRNFLKSAGIAGGVFGDVEFFMQRYFDHTIDVITNPEPLDILGWPLYLPGSVARDYYKLWTKERLNRIIEAAEARGIAIEINNTARTPHEEFITMAKRAGLKFTFGSDTRNHTMGRLDYCLQVAKKCGLTRSDFFVPKRAL
;
A
#
# COMPACT_ATOMS: atom_id res chain seq x y z
N MET A 1 22.95 6.13 -25.96
CA MET A 1 22.62 6.82 -24.69
C MET A 1 23.22 6.03 -23.53
N ASN A 2 24.13 6.60 -22.74
CA ASN A 2 24.93 5.84 -21.76
C ASN A 2 24.14 5.62 -20.45
N ARG A 3 24.26 4.45 -19.81
CA ARG A 3 23.50 4.01 -18.60
C ARG A 3 23.50 5.04 -17.46
N ARG A 4 24.57 5.84 -17.33
CA ARG A 4 24.65 6.92 -16.32
C ARG A 4 23.65 8.06 -16.54
N ASN A 5 23.27 8.36 -17.79
CA ASN A 5 22.32 9.43 -18.08
C ASN A 5 20.87 8.97 -17.83
N PHE A 6 20.56 7.69 -18.04
CA PHE A 6 19.25 7.13 -17.70
C PHE A 6 19.00 7.12 -16.18
N LEU A 7 20.03 6.84 -15.39
CA LEU A 7 19.93 6.82 -13.93
C LEU A 7 19.73 8.22 -13.32
N LYS A 8 20.27 9.28 -13.94
CA LYS A 8 19.99 10.67 -13.54
C LYS A 8 18.57 11.13 -13.89
N SER A 9 18.01 10.70 -15.03
CA SER A 9 16.60 10.97 -15.36
C SER A 9 15.61 10.14 -14.55
N ALA A 10 16.06 9.03 -13.95
CA ALA A 10 15.23 8.10 -13.21
C ALA A 10 15.30 8.25 -11.68
N GLY A 11 16.14 9.15 -11.14
CA GLY A 11 16.19 9.45 -9.70
C GLY A 11 16.65 8.30 -8.79
N ILE A 12 17.32 7.27 -9.33
CA ILE A 12 17.60 6.00 -8.61
C ILE A 12 18.97 6.00 -7.90
N ALA A 13 19.36 7.12 -7.30
CA ALA A 13 20.56 7.18 -6.47
C ALA A 13 20.36 8.18 -5.33
N GLY A 14 19.78 7.73 -4.22
CA GLY A 14 19.81 8.42 -2.92
C GLY A 14 19.42 9.91 -2.92
N GLY A 15 18.57 10.33 -3.86
CA GLY A 15 18.29 11.74 -4.12
C GLY A 15 16.99 12.19 -3.48
N VAL A 16 17.01 13.41 -2.92
CA VAL A 16 15.80 14.21 -2.73
C VAL A 16 15.08 14.23 -4.07
N PHE A 17 13.83 13.77 -4.12
CA PHE A 17 13.04 13.89 -5.34
C PHE A 17 12.89 15.38 -5.64
N GLY A 18 13.48 15.85 -6.74
CA GLY A 18 13.43 17.26 -7.13
C GLY A 18 12.00 17.77 -7.36
N ASP A 19 11.09 16.85 -7.66
CA ASP A 19 9.65 17.08 -7.74
C ASP A 19 8.90 15.91 -7.05
N VAL A 20 8.52 16.14 -5.80
CA VAL A 20 7.79 15.16 -4.97
C VAL A 20 6.37 14.92 -5.51
N GLU A 21 5.72 15.93 -6.07
CA GLU A 21 4.38 15.78 -6.63
C GLU A 21 4.41 14.98 -7.93
N PHE A 22 5.41 15.19 -8.78
CA PHE A 22 5.63 14.34 -9.95
C PHE A 22 5.88 12.88 -9.55
N PHE A 23 6.70 12.63 -8.54
CA PHE A 23 6.88 11.28 -7.99
C PHE A 23 5.54 10.70 -7.54
N MET A 24 4.78 11.42 -6.72
CA MET A 24 3.50 10.95 -6.21
C MET A 24 2.49 10.68 -7.32
N GLN A 25 2.44 11.53 -8.34
CA GLN A 25 1.57 11.33 -9.49
C GLN A 25 1.92 10.02 -10.21
N ARG A 26 3.20 9.80 -10.53
CA ARG A 26 3.63 8.58 -11.25
C ARG A 26 3.47 7.32 -10.41
N TYR A 27 3.76 7.39 -9.11
CA TYR A 27 3.60 6.28 -8.19
C TYR A 27 2.14 5.91 -7.99
N PHE A 28 1.27 6.91 -7.82
CA PHE A 28 -0.17 6.71 -7.72
C PHE A 28 -0.77 6.16 -9.02
N ASP A 29 -0.43 6.72 -10.18
CA ASP A 29 -0.94 6.23 -11.47
C ASP A 29 -0.54 4.77 -11.70
N HIS A 30 0.69 4.40 -11.37
CA HIS A 30 1.13 3.01 -11.45
C HIS A 30 0.40 2.11 -10.45
N THR A 31 0.14 2.59 -9.23
CA THR A 31 -0.65 1.85 -8.24
C THR A 31 -2.06 1.57 -8.77
N ILE A 32 -2.72 2.57 -9.36
CA ILE A 32 -4.03 2.37 -9.99
C ILE A 32 -3.93 1.39 -11.16
N ASP A 33 -2.93 1.50 -12.03
CA ASP A 33 -2.73 0.57 -13.15
C ASP A 33 -2.54 -0.88 -12.67
N VAL A 34 -1.74 -1.11 -11.62
CA VAL A 34 -1.59 -2.43 -10.97
C VAL A 34 -2.93 -2.95 -10.46
N ILE A 35 -3.73 -2.07 -9.83
CA ILE A 35 -5.05 -2.44 -9.32
C ILE A 35 -6.02 -2.68 -10.47
N THR A 36 -6.02 -1.94 -11.58
CA THR A 36 -7.12 -2.00 -12.56
C THR A 36 -6.86 -2.88 -13.77
N ASN A 37 -5.61 -3.30 -14.01
CA ASN A 37 -5.28 -4.17 -15.14
C ASN A 37 -5.92 -5.59 -14.98
N PRO A 38 -5.99 -6.40 -16.05
CA PRO A 38 -6.69 -7.69 -16.01
C PRO A 38 -5.92 -8.83 -15.33
N GLU A 39 -4.65 -8.64 -14.94
CA GLU A 39 -3.84 -9.70 -14.34
C GLU A 39 -4.41 -10.14 -12.98
N PRO A 40 -4.32 -11.44 -12.62
CA PRO A 40 -4.79 -11.93 -11.34
C PRO A 40 -4.09 -11.24 -10.16
N LEU A 41 -4.87 -10.67 -9.26
CA LEU A 41 -4.38 -10.03 -8.04
C LEU A 41 -5.41 -10.25 -6.91
N ASP A 42 -5.05 -11.00 -5.88
CA ASP A 42 -5.92 -11.20 -4.71
C ASP A 42 -5.67 -10.15 -3.62
N ILE A 43 -4.42 -9.70 -3.46
CA ILE A 43 -3.97 -8.85 -2.36
C ILE A 43 -3.07 -7.74 -2.91
N LEU A 44 -3.44 -6.48 -2.62
CA LEU A 44 -2.56 -5.33 -2.82
C LEU A 44 -1.60 -5.22 -1.63
N GLY A 45 -0.36 -5.68 -1.84
CA GLY A 45 0.74 -5.52 -0.89
C GLY A 45 1.23 -4.07 -0.84
N TRP A 46 1.66 -3.62 0.35
CA TRP A 46 2.27 -2.30 0.54
C TRP A 46 1.45 -1.11 -0.01
N PRO A 47 0.13 -1.04 0.26
CA PRO A 47 -0.81 -0.20 -0.49
C PRO A 47 -0.51 1.31 -0.44
N LEU A 48 0.15 1.79 0.62
CA LEU A 48 0.47 3.21 0.82
C LEU A 48 1.94 3.44 1.20
N TYR A 49 2.85 2.51 0.88
CA TYR A 49 4.26 2.70 1.21
C TYR A 49 4.84 3.93 0.49
N LEU A 50 5.71 4.66 1.19
CA LEU A 50 6.50 5.72 0.61
C LEU A 50 7.97 5.53 1.00
N PRO A 51 8.92 5.75 0.07
CA PRO A 51 10.33 5.67 0.40
C PRO A 51 10.72 6.77 1.41
N GLY A 52 11.71 6.48 2.24
CA GLY A 52 12.11 7.36 3.36
C GLY A 52 12.42 8.81 2.96
N SER A 53 12.86 9.05 1.73
CA SER A 53 13.13 10.41 1.22
C SER A 53 11.89 11.29 1.04
N VAL A 54 10.68 10.72 0.97
CA VAL A 54 9.39 11.46 0.89
C VAL A 54 8.43 11.14 2.02
N ALA A 55 8.68 10.08 2.80
CA ALA A 55 7.82 9.66 3.89
C ALA A 55 7.63 10.72 4.99
N ARG A 56 8.50 11.73 5.09
CA ARG A 56 8.31 12.91 5.98
C ARG A 56 7.00 13.66 5.71
N ASP A 57 6.53 13.66 4.47
CA ASP A 57 5.31 14.35 4.04
C ASP A 57 4.14 13.36 3.83
N TYR A 58 4.23 12.14 4.39
CA TYR A 58 3.33 11.01 4.14
C TYR A 58 1.83 11.37 4.10
N TYR A 59 1.31 12.00 5.16
CA TYR A 59 -0.11 12.35 5.25
C TYR A 59 -0.51 13.49 4.30
N LYS A 60 0.44 14.36 3.93
CA LYS A 60 0.20 15.42 2.93
C LYS A 60 0.13 14.82 1.52
N LEU A 61 0.99 13.83 1.24
CA LEU A 61 1.08 13.20 -0.06
C LEU A 61 -0.07 12.20 -0.30
N TRP A 62 -0.54 11.51 0.74
CA TRP A 62 -1.73 10.66 0.66
C TRP A 62 -3.01 11.45 0.93
N THR A 63 -3.45 12.18 -0.08
CA THR A 63 -4.71 12.94 -0.02
C THR A 63 -5.93 12.03 0.00
N LYS A 64 -7.05 12.51 0.54
CA LYS A 64 -8.32 11.76 0.58
C LYS A 64 -8.77 11.30 -0.79
N GLU A 65 -8.55 12.11 -1.82
CA GLU A 65 -8.88 11.80 -3.21
C GLU A 65 -8.06 10.60 -3.71
N ARG A 66 -6.75 10.56 -3.43
CA ARG A 66 -5.89 9.41 -3.77
C ARG A 66 -6.33 8.16 -3.00
N LEU A 67 -6.62 8.29 -1.71
CA LEU A 67 -7.08 7.19 -0.87
C LEU A 67 -8.40 6.58 -1.38
N ASN A 68 -9.41 7.42 -1.65
CA ASN A 68 -10.71 6.98 -2.18
C ASN A 68 -10.55 6.24 -3.50
N ARG A 69 -9.74 6.75 -4.43
CA ARG A 69 -9.54 6.09 -5.73
C ARG A 69 -8.89 4.71 -5.62
N ILE A 70 -7.97 4.51 -4.67
CA ILE A 70 -7.40 3.18 -4.39
C ILE A 70 -8.48 2.25 -3.84
N ILE A 71 -9.30 2.75 -2.91
CA ILE A 71 -10.38 1.97 -2.29
C ILE A 71 -11.41 1.54 -3.33
N GLU A 72 -11.90 2.47 -4.15
CA GLU A 72 -12.87 2.20 -5.22
C GLU A 72 -12.34 1.18 -6.23
N ALA A 73 -11.09 1.33 -6.66
CA ALA A 73 -10.47 0.42 -7.61
C ALA A 73 -10.28 -0.99 -7.02
N ALA A 74 -9.85 -1.09 -5.76
CA ALA A 74 -9.69 -2.37 -5.07
C ALA A 74 -11.05 -3.04 -4.82
N GLU A 75 -12.08 -2.26 -4.44
CA GLU A 75 -13.44 -2.76 -4.19
C GLU A 75 -14.04 -3.34 -5.47
N ALA A 76 -13.94 -2.61 -6.58
CA ALA A 76 -14.45 -3.03 -7.88
C ALA A 76 -13.89 -4.38 -8.36
N ARG A 77 -12.67 -4.73 -7.93
CA ARG A 77 -12.03 -6.02 -8.25
C ARG A 77 -12.05 -7.04 -7.13
N GLY A 78 -12.58 -6.70 -5.95
CA GLY A 78 -12.54 -7.57 -4.79
C GLY A 78 -11.14 -7.86 -4.26
N ILE A 79 -10.20 -6.93 -4.44
CA ILE A 79 -8.80 -7.06 -3.98
C ILE A 79 -8.71 -6.75 -2.49
N ALA A 80 -8.06 -7.63 -1.73
CA ALA A 80 -7.77 -7.40 -0.32
C ALA A 80 -6.59 -6.44 -0.12
N ILE A 81 -6.56 -5.74 1.01
CA ILE A 81 -5.52 -4.77 1.36
C ILE A 81 -4.57 -5.36 2.40
N GLU A 82 -3.27 -5.35 2.13
CA GLU A 82 -2.27 -5.72 3.14
C GLU A 82 -2.10 -4.62 4.20
N ILE A 83 -2.12 -5.02 5.47
CA ILE A 83 -1.55 -4.25 6.58
C ILE A 83 -0.16 -4.80 6.87
N ASN A 84 0.86 -4.01 6.56
CA ASN A 84 2.25 -4.41 6.61
C ASN A 84 2.92 -3.97 7.91
N ASN A 85 3.48 -4.93 8.65
CA ASN A 85 4.13 -4.69 9.93
C ASN A 85 5.44 -3.92 9.80
N THR A 86 6.25 -4.25 8.80
CA THR A 86 7.59 -3.67 8.61
C THR A 86 7.50 -2.24 8.09
N ALA A 87 6.64 -1.99 7.10
CA ALA A 87 6.40 -0.65 6.58
C ALA A 87 5.55 0.21 7.55
N ARG A 88 4.81 -0.40 8.47
CA ARG A 88 3.82 0.25 9.34
C ARG A 88 2.79 1.06 8.55
N THR A 89 2.29 0.47 7.48
CA THR A 89 1.27 1.04 6.58
C THR A 89 0.21 -0.03 6.24
N PRO A 90 -1.00 0.36 5.79
CA PRO A 90 -1.53 1.72 5.72
C PRO A 90 -1.86 2.30 7.10
N HIS A 91 -2.12 3.61 7.16
CA HIS A 91 -2.49 4.33 8.38
C HIS A 91 -3.99 4.16 8.72
N GLU A 92 -4.36 4.53 9.95
CA GLU A 92 -5.69 4.28 10.53
C GLU A 92 -6.87 4.87 9.72
N GLU A 93 -6.70 6.06 9.14
CA GLU A 93 -7.75 6.70 8.31
C GLU A 93 -8.08 5.86 7.08
N PHE A 94 -7.07 5.44 6.31
CA PHE A 94 -7.27 4.56 5.16
C PHE A 94 -7.92 3.23 5.53
N ILE A 95 -7.46 2.57 6.61
CA ILE A 95 -8.05 1.30 7.07
C ILE A 95 -9.53 1.48 7.41
N THR A 96 -9.88 2.58 8.07
CA THR A 96 -11.27 2.88 8.44
C THR A 96 -12.14 3.19 7.22
N MET A 97 -11.59 3.90 6.22
CA MET A 97 -12.27 4.14 4.94
C MET A 97 -12.48 2.85 4.15
N ALA A 98 -11.42 2.04 3.99
CA ALA A 98 -11.45 0.77 3.29
C ALA A 98 -12.44 -0.22 3.92
N LYS A 99 -12.47 -0.31 5.26
CA LYS A 99 -13.46 -1.12 5.98
C LYS A 99 -14.89 -0.68 5.66
N ARG A 100 -15.15 0.63 5.64
CA ARG A 100 -16.49 1.17 5.32
C ARG A 100 -16.92 0.84 3.89
N ALA A 101 -15.98 0.73 2.96
CA ALA A 101 -16.20 0.25 1.59
C ALA A 101 -16.27 -1.29 1.48
N GLY A 102 -16.25 -2.03 2.60
CA GLY A 102 -16.38 -3.49 2.60
C GLY A 102 -15.13 -4.27 2.18
N LEU A 103 -13.99 -3.59 1.96
CA LEU A 103 -12.73 -4.24 1.64
C LEU A 103 -12.28 -5.19 2.74
N LYS A 104 -11.55 -6.23 2.32
CA LYS A 104 -10.95 -7.23 3.21
C LYS A 104 -9.47 -6.93 3.44
N PHE A 105 -8.95 -7.39 4.57
CA PHE A 105 -7.56 -7.15 4.96
C PHE A 105 -6.75 -8.44 5.07
N THR A 106 -5.44 -8.32 4.91
CA THR A 106 -4.44 -9.34 5.24
C THR A 106 -3.35 -8.73 6.12
N PHE A 107 -2.58 -9.59 6.79
CA PHE A 107 -1.43 -9.19 7.58
C PHE A 107 -0.14 -9.68 6.93
N GLY A 108 0.84 -8.79 6.81
CA GLY A 108 2.15 -9.09 6.25
C GLY A 108 3.27 -8.68 7.20
N SER A 109 4.15 -9.61 7.54
CA SER A 109 5.37 -9.28 8.30
C SER A 109 6.50 -8.78 7.41
N ASP A 110 6.53 -9.22 6.14
CA ASP A 110 7.54 -8.94 5.11
C ASP A 110 9.01 -8.96 5.61
N THR A 111 9.30 -9.92 6.49
CA THR A 111 10.62 -10.08 7.11
C THR A 111 11.24 -11.39 6.65
N ARG A 112 12.56 -11.34 6.39
CA ARG A 112 13.38 -12.48 5.91
C ARG A 112 14.47 -12.85 6.91
N ASN A 113 14.25 -12.57 8.19
CA ASN A 113 15.21 -12.74 9.28
C ASN A 113 14.50 -13.24 10.56
N HIS A 114 15.16 -13.16 11.71
CA HIS A 114 14.66 -13.62 13.01
C HIS A 114 13.38 -12.92 13.50
N THR A 115 12.89 -11.87 12.82
CA THR A 115 11.61 -11.22 13.13
C THR A 115 10.46 -11.71 12.24
N MET A 116 10.66 -12.78 11.47
CA MET A 116 9.62 -13.43 10.67
C MET A 116 8.35 -13.69 11.50
N GLY A 117 7.20 -13.28 10.96
CA GLY A 117 5.91 -13.48 11.60
C GLY A 117 5.56 -12.46 12.71
N ARG A 118 6.41 -11.46 12.98
CA ARG A 118 6.01 -10.34 13.86
C ARG A 118 4.93 -9.50 13.18
N LEU A 119 3.83 -9.29 13.90
CA LEU A 119 2.61 -8.62 13.42
C LEU A 119 2.07 -7.59 14.44
N ASP A 120 2.93 -7.09 15.33
CA ASP A 120 2.53 -6.19 16.42
C ASP A 120 1.81 -4.93 15.92
N TYR A 121 2.32 -4.31 14.86
CA TYR A 121 1.67 -3.16 14.23
C TYR A 121 0.31 -3.54 13.64
N CYS A 122 0.24 -4.67 12.93
CA CYS A 122 -0.98 -5.16 12.32
C CYS A 122 -2.08 -5.37 13.35
N LEU A 123 -1.76 -6.04 14.46
CA LEU A 123 -2.69 -6.28 15.56
C LEU A 123 -3.11 -4.98 16.25
N GLN A 124 -2.15 -4.09 16.51
CA GLN A 124 -2.41 -2.80 17.13
C GLN A 124 -3.39 -1.96 16.29
N VAL A 125 -3.11 -1.79 15.00
CA VAL A 125 -3.91 -0.93 14.12
C VAL A 125 -5.26 -1.56 13.81
N ALA A 126 -5.32 -2.89 13.64
CA ALA A 126 -6.57 -3.62 13.49
C ALA A 126 -7.51 -3.40 14.69
N LYS A 127 -6.98 -3.48 15.92
CA LYS A 127 -7.75 -3.21 17.14
C LYS A 127 -8.25 -1.77 17.18
N LYS A 128 -7.40 -0.78 16.86
CA LYS A 128 -7.77 0.64 16.84
C LYS A 128 -8.87 0.95 15.82
N CYS A 129 -8.79 0.36 14.64
CA CYS A 129 -9.80 0.51 13.58
C CYS A 129 -11.03 -0.40 13.80
N GLY A 130 -11.07 -1.16 14.89
CA GLY A 130 -12.16 -2.07 15.22
C GLY A 130 -12.35 -3.19 14.18
N LEU A 131 -11.28 -3.64 13.53
CA LEU A 131 -11.34 -4.77 12.61
C LEU A 131 -11.71 -6.05 13.37
N THR A 132 -12.58 -6.84 12.77
CA THR A 132 -13.11 -8.11 13.26
C THR A 132 -12.72 -9.23 12.30
N ARG A 133 -12.97 -10.48 12.69
CA ARG A 133 -12.66 -11.64 11.84
C ARG A 133 -13.30 -11.57 10.45
N SER A 134 -14.51 -11.00 10.33
CA SER A 134 -15.20 -10.85 9.04
C SER A 134 -14.56 -9.81 8.11
N ASP A 135 -13.67 -8.97 8.64
CA ASP A 135 -12.94 -7.98 7.85
C ASP A 135 -11.68 -8.58 7.19
N PHE A 136 -11.34 -9.84 7.48
CA PHE A 136 -10.15 -10.48 6.92
C PHE A 136 -10.45 -11.32 5.69
N PHE A 137 -9.53 -11.26 4.73
CA PHE A 137 -9.57 -12.07 3.53
C PHE A 137 -9.27 -13.53 3.88
N VAL A 138 -10.06 -14.43 3.30
CA VAL A 138 -9.85 -15.87 3.39
C VAL A 138 -9.71 -16.39 1.96
N PRO A 139 -8.55 -16.94 1.57
CA PRO A 139 -8.37 -17.44 0.21
C PRO A 139 -9.36 -18.56 -0.07
N LYS A 140 -10.01 -18.49 -1.23
CA LYS A 140 -10.85 -19.60 -1.69
C LYS A 140 -9.94 -20.76 -2.03
N ARG A 141 -10.19 -21.91 -1.41
CA ARG A 141 -9.54 -23.15 -1.82
C ARG A 141 -10.24 -23.65 -3.08
N ALA A 142 -9.60 -23.49 -4.23
CA ALA A 142 -9.94 -24.27 -5.42
C ALA A 142 -9.21 -25.62 -5.28
N LEU A 143 -9.96 -26.71 -5.15
CA LEU A 143 -9.45 -28.08 -5.22
C LEU A 143 -9.56 -28.58 -6.66
#